data_AF-F3GMA7-F1
#
_entry.id   AF-F3GMA7-F1
#
_cell.length_a   1.000
_cell.length_b   1.000
_cell.length_c   1.000
_cell.angle_alpha   90.00
_cell.angle_beta   90.00
_cell.angle_gamma   90.00
#
_symmetry.space_group_name_H-M   'P 1'
#
loop_
_entity.id
_entity.type
_entity.pdbx_description
1 polymer ?
#
loop_
_entity_poly.entity_id
_entity_poly.type
_entity_poly.pdbx_seq_one_letter_code
_entity_poly.pdbx_strand_id
1 'polypeptide(L)'
;QVEIPQRPGRRRQQPRLQLEPCPIDRMANLNIEPGNQSLDSLIGNIEHGILMSSNRSWSIDDARNKFQFGCEWGQLIENGELKGVVKNPNYRAISAQFWKNLSAVGDASTFQVLGTPNCGR
;
A
#
# COMPACT_ATOMS: atom_id res chain seq x y z
N GLN A 1 -48.43 -52.68 -28.79
CA GLN A 1 -48.27 -52.30 -27.36
C GLN A 1 -47.56 -50.96 -27.33
N VAL A 2 -47.94 -50.12 -26.37
CA VAL A 2 -47.82 -48.64 -26.39
C VAL A 2 -46.38 -48.14 -26.50
N GLU A 3 -46.12 -47.26 -27.46
CA GLU A 3 -44.89 -46.49 -27.55
C GLU A 3 -45.01 -45.28 -26.60
N ILE A 4 -44.19 -45.25 -25.55
CA ILE A 4 -44.14 -44.13 -24.60
C ILE A 4 -43.19 -43.07 -25.19
N PRO A 5 -43.65 -41.83 -25.45
CA PRO A 5 -42.76 -40.82 -26.00
C PRO A 5 -41.76 -40.37 -24.92
N GLN A 6 -40.47 -40.60 -25.19
CA GLN A 6 -39.38 -40.08 -24.39
C GLN A 6 -39.43 -38.54 -24.44
N ARG A 7 -39.74 -37.89 -23.32
CA ARG A 7 -39.68 -36.43 -23.21
C ARG A 7 -38.22 -36.01 -23.43
N PRO A 8 -37.93 -35.00 -24.27
CA PRO A 8 -36.57 -34.54 -24.48
C PRO A 8 -36.03 -34.05 -23.14
N GLY A 9 -34.93 -34.68 -22.70
CA GLY A 9 -34.23 -34.31 -21.48
C GLY A 9 -33.75 -32.88 -21.57
N ARG A 10 -34.48 -31.95 -20.97
CA ARG A 10 -33.96 -30.61 -20.69
C ARG A 10 -32.78 -30.80 -19.73
N ARG A 11 -31.56 -30.73 -20.24
CA ARG A 11 -30.40 -30.41 -19.40
C ARG A 11 -30.77 -29.12 -18.67
N ARG A 12 -31.03 -29.21 -17.37
CA ARG A 12 -31.04 -28.03 -16.51
C ARG A 12 -29.65 -27.45 -16.62
N GLN A 13 -29.48 -26.43 -17.46
CA GLN A 13 -28.37 -25.51 -17.30
C GLN A 13 -28.59 -24.93 -15.91
N GLN A 14 -27.84 -25.41 -14.92
CA GLN A 14 -27.78 -24.71 -13.65
C GLN A 14 -27.29 -23.30 -14.01
N PRO A 15 -28.04 -22.24 -13.72
CA PRO A 15 -27.51 -20.91 -13.88
C PRO A 15 -26.24 -20.88 -13.04
N ARG A 16 -25.11 -20.60 -13.69
CA ARG A 16 -23.86 -20.35 -12.99
C ARG A 16 -24.20 -19.19 -12.06
N LEU A 17 -24.38 -19.46 -10.77
CA LEU A 17 -24.51 -18.40 -9.79
C LEU A 17 -23.24 -17.58 -9.95
N GLN A 18 -23.36 -16.44 -10.61
CA GLN A 18 -22.43 -15.34 -10.43
C GLN A 18 -22.63 -14.95 -8.97
N LEU A 19 -21.88 -15.59 -8.09
CA LEU A 19 -21.75 -15.18 -6.71
C LEU A 19 -21.09 -13.80 -6.80
N GLU A 20 -21.92 -12.77 -6.73
CA GLU A 20 -21.45 -11.42 -6.45
C GLU A 20 -20.56 -11.52 -5.20
N PRO A 21 -19.34 -10.99 -5.25
CA PRO A 21 -18.44 -11.07 -4.10
C PRO A 21 -19.12 -10.42 -2.90
N CYS A 22 -19.11 -11.13 -1.76
CA CYS A 22 -19.62 -10.59 -0.51
C CYS A 22 -18.88 -9.27 -0.23
N PRO A 23 -19.60 -8.18 0.11
CA PRO A 23 -18.96 -6.94 0.53
C PRO A 23 -17.98 -7.22 1.67
N ILE A 24 -16.76 -6.72 1.53
CA ILE A 24 -15.72 -6.79 2.55
C ILE A 24 -15.28 -5.38 2.89
N ASP A 25 -14.85 -5.16 4.13
CA ASP A 25 -14.28 -3.88 4.53
C ASP A 25 -13.03 -3.56 3.70
N ARG A 26 -13.05 -2.45 2.98
CA ARG A 26 -11.91 -1.95 2.20
C ARG A 26 -11.42 -0.64 2.78
N MET A 27 -10.12 -0.42 2.71
CA MET A 27 -9.55 0.89 3.03
C MET A 27 -9.98 1.89 1.97
N ALA A 28 -10.42 3.07 2.42
CA ALA A 28 -10.61 4.24 1.56
C ALA A 28 -9.25 4.97 1.37
N ASN A 29 -9.30 6.21 0.89
CA ASN A 29 -8.10 7.05 0.82
C ASN A 29 -7.71 7.51 2.22
N LEU A 30 -6.59 7.01 2.73
CA LEU A 30 -5.98 7.45 3.98
C LEU A 30 -4.76 8.32 3.65
N ASN A 31 -4.82 9.59 4.02
CA ASN A 31 -3.76 10.56 3.78
C ASN A 31 -3.36 11.22 5.11
N ILE A 32 -2.11 11.68 5.19
CA ILE A 32 -1.62 12.48 6.31
C ILE A 32 -1.87 13.95 5.97
N GLU A 33 -2.38 14.72 6.93
CA GLU A 33 -2.51 16.17 6.78
C GLU A 33 -1.13 16.83 6.68
N PRO A 34 -0.92 17.80 5.79
CA PRO A 34 0.35 18.50 5.68
C PRO A 34 0.75 19.19 6.99
N GLY A 35 2.04 19.17 7.30
CA GLY A 35 2.64 19.97 8.35
C GLY A 35 3.00 21.37 7.86
N ASN A 36 4.08 21.91 8.41
CA ASN A 36 4.54 23.28 8.15
C ASN A 36 6.02 23.40 7.74
N GLN A 37 6.72 22.28 7.54
CA GLN A 37 8.15 22.27 7.20
C GLN A 37 8.35 21.89 5.73
N SER A 38 9.24 22.59 5.04
CA SER A 38 9.64 22.20 3.69
C SER A 38 10.46 20.91 3.71
N LEU A 39 10.53 20.21 2.57
CA LEU A 39 11.35 18.99 2.45
C LEU A 39 12.82 19.25 2.81
N ASP A 40 13.40 20.35 2.34
CA ASP A 40 14.80 20.72 2.63
C ASP A 40 15.02 20.95 4.12
N SER A 41 14.04 21.56 4.81
CA SER A 41 14.10 21.76 6.27
C SER A 41 14.04 20.42 7.02
N LEU A 42 13.23 19.47 6.55
CA LEU A 42 13.15 18.13 7.15
C LEU A 42 14.46 17.37 6.96
N ILE A 43 15.03 17.39 5.75
CA ILE A 43 16.31 16.75 5.46
C ILE A 43 17.42 17.37 6.31
N GLY A 44 17.47 18.71 6.40
CA GLY A 44 18.46 19.45 7.19
C GLY A 44 18.50 19.10 8.68
N ASN A 45 17.39 18.58 9.24
CA ASN A 45 17.28 18.16 10.64
C ASN A 45 17.68 16.70 10.89
N ILE A 46 18.19 15.97 9.89
CA ILE A 46 18.56 14.56 10.00
C ILE A 46 20.09 14.41 10.01
N GLU A 47 20.63 13.88 11.11
CA GLU A 47 22.06 13.57 11.24
C GLU A 47 22.48 12.38 10.36
N HIS A 48 21.74 11.28 10.40
CA HIS A 48 22.00 10.10 9.58
C HIS A 48 20.70 9.36 9.27
N GLY A 49 20.41 9.16 7.99
CA GLY A 49 19.14 8.56 7.56
C GLY A 49 19.09 8.21 6.07
N ILE A 50 17.92 7.77 5.61
CA ILE A 50 17.68 7.47 4.19
C ILE A 50 16.40 8.17 3.76
N LEU A 51 16.51 9.04 2.75
CA LEU A 51 15.36 9.51 1.99
C LEU A 51 14.93 8.38 1.06
N MET A 52 13.75 7.80 1.29
CA MET A 52 13.23 6.71 0.48
C MET A 52 12.26 7.23 -0.58
N SER A 53 12.30 6.67 -1.79
CA SER A 53 11.36 7.04 -2.86
C SER A 53 10.95 5.83 -3.69
N SER A 54 9.83 5.94 -4.40
CA SER A 54 9.33 4.92 -5.33
C SER A 54 9.10 3.56 -4.67
N ASN A 55 7.95 3.40 -4.00
CA ASN A 55 7.52 2.10 -3.48
C ASN A 55 7.41 1.09 -4.64
N ARG A 56 8.09 -0.05 -4.47
CA ARG A 56 8.15 -1.16 -5.42
C ARG A 56 7.39 -2.39 -4.92
N SER A 57 7.36 -2.60 -3.61
CA SER A 57 6.67 -3.75 -3.00
C SER A 57 6.17 -3.43 -1.60
N TRP A 58 5.11 -4.13 -1.20
CA TRP A 58 4.54 -4.07 0.14
C TRP A 58 4.05 -5.45 0.56
N SER A 59 4.22 -5.76 1.83
CA SER A 59 3.64 -6.92 2.50
C SER A 59 3.18 -6.50 3.89
N ILE A 60 1.99 -6.94 4.28
CA ILE A 60 1.38 -6.65 5.57
C ILE A 60 0.82 -7.97 6.10
N ASP A 61 1.04 -8.26 7.38
CA ASP A 61 0.53 -9.49 8.00
C ASP A 61 -1.00 -9.48 8.14
N ASP A 62 -1.59 -10.64 8.38
CA ASP A 62 -3.04 -10.80 8.49
C ASP A 62 -3.64 -9.96 9.64
N ALA A 63 -2.89 -9.83 10.74
CA ALA A 63 -3.25 -9.03 11.90
C ALA A 63 -3.09 -7.51 11.67
N ARG A 64 -2.55 -7.08 10.53
CA ARG A 64 -2.27 -5.68 10.15
C ARG A 64 -1.38 -4.94 11.15
N ASN A 65 -0.60 -5.69 11.91
CA ASN A 65 0.28 -5.15 12.93
C ASN A 65 1.72 -4.98 12.42
N LYS A 66 2.14 -5.75 11.41
CA LYS A 66 3.50 -5.70 10.86
C LYS A 66 3.44 -5.44 9.37
N PHE A 67 4.37 -4.61 8.90
CA PHE A 67 4.52 -4.35 7.47
C PHE A 67 5.99 -4.37 7.05
N GLN A 68 6.21 -4.64 5.76
CA GLN A 68 7.49 -4.48 5.09
C GLN A 68 7.25 -3.87 3.71
N PHE A 69 7.93 -2.76 3.44
CA PHE A 69 7.84 -2.02 2.19
C PHE A 69 9.24 -1.94 1.58
N GLY A 70 9.31 -2.20 0.28
CA GLY A 70 10.52 -2.10 -0.52
C GLY A 70 10.40 -0.91 -1.46
N CYS A 71 11.48 -0.15 -1.57
CA CYS A 71 11.63 0.97 -2.48
C CYS A 71 12.62 0.59 -3.59
N GLU A 72 12.47 1.16 -4.78
CA GLU A 72 13.47 0.98 -5.84
C GLU A 72 14.72 1.83 -5.58
N TRP A 73 14.52 3.03 -5.01
CA TRP A 73 15.56 4.05 -4.88
C TRP A 73 15.49 4.76 -3.54
N GLY A 74 16.64 5.18 -3.04
CA GLY A 74 16.76 6.11 -1.93
C GLY A 74 18.07 6.87 -1.98
N GLN A 75 18.23 7.84 -1.09
CA GLN A 75 19.48 8.59 -0.88
C GLN A 75 19.86 8.58 0.58
N LEU A 76 21.15 8.41 0.83
CA LEU A 76 21.72 8.59 2.16
C LEU A 76 21.63 10.07 2.56
N ILE A 77 21.24 10.33 3.80
CA ILE A 77 21.33 11.65 4.43
C ILE A 77 22.44 11.58 5.46
N GLU A 78 23.41 12.49 5.35
CA GLU A 78 24.47 12.68 6.35
C GLU A 78 24.57 14.17 6.69
N ASN A 79 24.41 14.50 7.97
CA ASN A 79 24.47 15.86 8.52
C ASN A 79 23.62 16.87 7.75
N GLY A 80 22.37 16.50 7.47
CA GLY A 80 21.43 17.38 6.77
C GLY A 80 21.60 17.45 5.25
N GLU A 81 22.49 16.65 4.65
CA GLU A 81 22.75 16.68 3.21
C GLU A 81 22.50 15.33 2.54
N LEU A 82 21.94 15.38 1.33
CA LEU A 82 21.79 14.21 0.47
C LEU A 82 23.13 13.79 -0.12
N LYS A 83 23.46 12.51 0.03
CA LYS A 83 24.70 11.89 -0.43
C LYS A 83 24.42 10.82 -1.48
N GLY A 84 25.14 9.71 -1.40
CA GLY A 84 25.08 8.61 -2.36
C GLY A 84 23.70 7.97 -2.44
N VAL A 85 23.45 7.34 -3.60
CA VAL A 85 22.23 6.58 -3.85
C VAL A 85 22.27 5.24 -3.12
N VAL A 86 21.16 4.91 -2.47
CA VAL A 86 20.88 3.59 -1.90
C VAL A 86 19.95 2.84 -2.84
N LYS A 87 20.39 1.68 -3.33
CA LYS A 87 19.60 0.84 -4.24
C LYS A 87 18.77 -0.17 -3.46
N ASN A 88 17.52 -0.35 -3.89
CA ASN A 88 16.58 -1.31 -3.30
C ASN A 88 16.44 -1.21 -1.76
N PRO A 89 16.32 0.00 -1.15
CA PRO A 89 16.15 0.08 0.29
C PRO A 89 14.82 -0.54 0.73
N ASN A 90 14.80 -1.12 1.93
CA ASN A 90 13.60 -1.68 2.53
C ASN A 90 13.40 -1.14 3.95
N TYR A 91 12.15 -0.92 4.34
CA TYR A 91 11.79 -0.60 5.72
C TYR A 91 10.69 -1.55 6.20
N ARG A 92 10.75 -1.91 7.47
CA ARG A 92 9.80 -2.80 8.14
C ARG A 92 9.56 -2.31 9.55
N ALA A 93 8.34 -2.43 10.04
CA ALA A 93 8.01 -2.01 11.40
C ALA A 93 6.71 -2.64 11.90
N ILE A 94 6.47 -2.44 13.20
CA ILE A 94 5.15 -2.62 13.82
C ILE A 94 4.36 -1.33 13.61
N SER A 95 3.16 -1.41 13.02
CA SER A 95 2.34 -0.27 12.59
C SER A 95 2.18 0.79 13.68
N ALA A 96 1.76 0.39 14.88
CA ALA A 96 1.53 1.35 15.97
C ALA A 96 2.81 2.04 16.45
N GLN A 97 3.94 1.34 16.51
CA GLN A 97 5.21 1.93 16.92
C GLN A 97 5.76 2.88 15.84
N PHE A 98 5.66 2.47 14.57
CA PHE A 98 6.07 3.29 13.44
C PHE A 98 5.37 4.66 13.45
N TRP A 99 4.04 4.65 13.52
CA TRP A 99 3.26 5.89 13.50
C TRP A 99 3.43 6.74 14.78
N LYS A 100 3.66 6.12 15.94
CA LYS A 100 3.99 6.85 17.18
C LYS A 100 5.36 7.54 17.14
N ASN A 101 6.27 7.04 16.31
CA ASN A 101 7.61 7.62 16.12
C ASN A 101 7.64 8.66 14.99
N LEU A 102 6.51 9.00 14.36
CA LEU A 102 6.44 10.05 13.35
C LEU A 102 6.72 11.41 14.02
N SER A 103 7.87 12.00 13.72
CA SER A 103 8.36 13.22 14.37
C SER A 103 7.99 14.50 13.64
N ALA A 104 7.84 14.44 12.30
CA ALA A 104 7.54 15.60 11.47
C ALA A 104 6.85 15.21 10.16
N VAL A 105 6.10 16.14 9.58
CA VAL A 105 5.40 16.00 8.30
C VAL A 105 5.71 17.23 7.43
N GLY A 106 5.92 17.00 6.14
CA GLY A 106 6.18 18.07 5.18
C GLY A 106 4.97 18.97 4.96
N ASP A 107 5.22 20.19 4.50
CA ASP A 107 4.19 21.17 4.18
C ASP A 107 3.40 20.78 2.92
N ALA A 108 2.46 21.65 2.54
CA ALA A 108 1.57 21.43 1.40
C ALA A 108 2.30 21.24 0.06
N SER A 109 3.54 21.74 -0.09
CA SER A 109 4.34 21.52 -1.31
C SER A 109 4.76 20.06 -1.49
N THR A 110 4.80 19.30 -0.40
CA THR A 110 5.15 17.87 -0.39
C THR A 110 3.94 16.94 -0.49
N PHE A 111 2.72 17.50 -0.39
CA PHE A 111 1.50 16.71 -0.36
C PHE A 111 1.17 16.13 -1.73
N GLN A 112 0.97 14.81 -1.78
CA GLN A 112 0.59 14.10 -3.00
C GLN A 112 -0.44 13.03 -2.67
N VAL A 113 -1.49 12.94 -3.49
CA VAL A 113 -2.44 11.83 -3.46
C VAL A 113 -2.02 10.82 -4.51
N LEU A 114 -1.58 9.65 -4.06
CA LEU A 114 -1.17 8.56 -4.92
C LEU A 114 -2.17 7.41 -4.81
N GLY A 115 -2.53 6.82 -5.96
CA GLY A 115 -3.40 5.66 -6.02
C GLY A 115 -2.62 4.37 -6.17
N THR A 116 -3.11 3.28 -5.58
CA THR A 116 -2.60 1.93 -5.86
C THR A 116 -3.56 1.25 -6.83
N PRO A 117 -3.17 0.99 -8.09
CA PRO A 117 -4.09 0.41 -9.08
C PRO A 117 -4.55 -1.00 -8.71
N ASN A 118 -3.77 -1.72 -7.89
CA ASN A 118 -4.05 -3.08 -7.46
C ASN A 118 -3.88 -3.21 -5.94
N CYS A 119 -4.92 -2.88 -5.17
CA CYS A 119 -4.96 -3.19 -3.74
C CYS A 119 -5.65 -4.56 -3.54
N GLY A 120 -4.87 -5.59 -3.25
CA GLY A 120 -5.37 -6.94 -2.95
C GLY A 120 -5.75 -7.08 -1.48
N ARG A 121 -6.88 -7.74 -1.20
CA ARG A 121 -7.23 -8.28 0.11
C ARG A 121 -7.56 -9.75 -0.07
#